data_AF-A0A0Q8GP90-F1
#
_entry.id   AF-A0A0Q8GP90-F1
#
_cell.length_a   1.000
_cell.length_b   1.000
_cell.length_c   1.000
_cell.angle_alpha   90.00
_cell.angle_beta   90.00
_cell.angle_gamma   90.00
#
_symmetry.space_group_name_H-M   'P 1'
#
loop_
_entity.id
_entity.type
_entity.pdbx_description
1 polymer ?
#
loop_
_entity_poly.entity_id
_entity_poly.type
_entity_poly.pdbx_seq_one_letter_code
_entity_poly.pdbx_strand_id
1 'polypeptide(L)'
;MRISIWKRYGFGWITGGLFVFTLAGHWLFGWFEYVEEQRAHGQAVQAGQFAVQMLRDTLENWQSEFLQLLWQVVGLTYFLYIGSPQSKEEDDRLEEKLDAILRKVDPSNANRLIDELNARYPGRHVGPQL
;
A
#
# COMPACT_ATOMS: atom_id res chain seq x y z
N MET A 1 5.92 31.25 7.22
CA MET A 1 7.02 30.35 7.63
C MET A 1 7.32 29.38 6.49
N ARG A 2 8.46 29.51 5.79
CA ARG A 2 8.85 28.58 4.71
C ARG A 2 9.36 27.28 5.34
N ILE A 3 8.61 26.19 5.20
CA ILE A 3 9.05 24.87 5.65
C ILE A 3 10.20 24.44 4.74
N SER A 4 11.38 24.22 5.32
CA SER A 4 12.57 23.72 4.62
C SER A 4 12.28 22.38 3.93
N ILE A 5 12.77 22.19 2.70
CA ILE A 5 12.69 20.94 1.94
C ILE A 5 13.14 19.73 2.77
N TRP A 6 14.13 19.93 3.63
CA TRP A 6 14.64 18.93 4.57
C TRP A 6 13.61 18.46 5.60
N LYS A 7 12.76 19.38 6.09
CA LYS A 7 11.66 19.04 7.01
C LYS A 7 10.45 18.48 6.27
N ARG A 8 10.21 18.92 5.03
CA ARG A 8 9.06 18.49 4.22
C ARG A 8 9.22 17.07 3.69
N TYR A 9 10.45 16.65 3.38
CA TYR A 9 10.78 15.32 2.89
C TYR A 9 11.65 14.51 3.85
N GLY A 10 11.61 14.84 5.16
CA GLY A 10 12.47 14.21 6.17
C GLY A 10 12.36 12.69 6.18
N PHE A 11 11.15 12.16 6.02
CA PHE A 11 10.92 10.71 5.88
C PHE A 11 11.70 10.13 4.69
N GLY A 12 11.59 10.72 3.50
CA GLY A 12 12.27 10.24 2.30
C GLY A 12 13.80 10.30 2.39
N TRP A 13 14.34 11.32 3.06
CA TRP A 13 15.78 11.42 3.29
C TRP A 13 16.29 10.36 4.27
N ILE A 14 15.56 10.12 5.36
CA ILE A 14 15.93 9.10 6.35
C ILE A 14 15.84 7.71 5.72
N THR A 15 14.73 7.39 5.04
CA THR A 15 14.56 6.08 4.41
C THR A 15 15.52 5.87 3.25
N GLY A 16 15.74 6.89 2.41
CA GLY A 16 16.74 6.84 1.35
C GLY A 16 18.17 6.66 1.88
N GLY A 17 18.51 7.33 2.98
CA GLY A 17 19.79 7.15 3.66
C GLY A 17 19.98 5.74 4.22
N LEU A 18 18.96 5.21 4.91
CA LEU A 18 18.98 3.82 5.39
C LEU A 18 19.07 2.82 4.24
N PHE A 19 18.36 3.05 3.14
CA PHE A 19 18.41 2.21 1.95
C PHE A 19 19.81 2.17 1.32
N VAL A 20 20.46 3.33 1.14
CA VAL A 20 21.83 3.37 0.60
C VAL A 20 22.81 2.70 1.57
N PHE A 21 22.63 2.90 2.88
CA PHE A 21 23.46 2.26 3.90
C PHE A 21 23.35 0.73 3.86
N THR A 22 22.13 0.18 3.79
CA THR A 22 21.93 -1.27 3.71
C THR A 22 22.39 -1.83 2.37
N LEU A 23 22.16 -1.13 1.26
CA LEU A 23 22.63 -1.53 -0.06
C LEU A 23 24.17 -1.58 -0.13
N ALA A 24 24.84 -0.57 0.42
CA ALA A 24 26.30 -0.57 0.52
C ALA A 24 26.80 -1.72 1.40
N GLY A 25 26.13 -1.99 2.52
CA GLY A 25 26.41 -3.15 3.36
C GLY A 25 26.27 -4.47 2.60
N HIS A 26 25.19 -4.66 1.86
CA HIS A 26 24.95 -5.85 1.04
C HIS A 26 26.10 -6.10 0.04
N TRP A 27 26.53 -5.05 -0.69
CA TRP A 27 27.65 -5.15 -1.62
C TRP A 27 28.99 -5.37 -0.90
N LEU A 28 29.20 -4.75 0.26
CA LEU A 28 30.42 -4.94 1.05
C LEU A 28 30.56 -6.38 1.56
N PHE A 29 29.50 -6.95 2.13
CA PHE A 29 29.53 -8.34 2.59
C PHE A 29 29.62 -9.32 1.44
N GLY A 30 28.91 -9.07 0.32
CA GLY A 30 29.05 -9.86 -0.90
C GLY A 30 30.47 -9.84 -1.46
N TRP A 31 31.20 -8.73 -1.32
CA TRP A 31 32.61 -8.67 -1.71
C TRP A 31 33.49 -9.60 -0.88
N PHE A 32 33.27 -9.65 0.44
CA PHE A 32 34.03 -10.56 1.30
C PHE A 32 33.79 -12.02 0.96
N GLU A 33 32.52 -12.40 0.73
CA GLU A 33 32.13 -13.75 0.31
C GLU A 33 32.74 -14.10 -1.05
N TYR A 34 32.58 -13.23 -2.05
CA TYR A 34 33.16 -13.44 -3.38
C TYR A 34 34.68 -13.63 -3.34
N VAL A 35 35.40 -12.79 -2.57
CA VAL A 35 36.86 -12.93 -2.45
C VAL A 35 37.25 -14.24 -1.78
N GLU A 36 36.50 -14.68 -0.77
CA GLU A 36 36.75 -15.95 -0.08
C GLU A 36 36.52 -17.14 -1.01
N GLU A 37 35.42 -17.15 -1.78
CA GLU A 37 35.13 -18.18 -2.78
C GLU A 37 36.21 -18.26 -3.86
N GLN A 38 36.60 -17.12 -4.43
CA GLN A 38 37.63 -17.06 -5.46
C GLN A 38 38.96 -17.62 -4.94
N ARG A 39 39.34 -17.29 -3.69
CA ARG A 39 40.53 -17.85 -3.04
C ARG A 39 40.40 -19.35 -2.80
N ALA A 40 39.25 -19.83 -2.34
CA ALA A 40 39.00 -21.25 -2.12
C ALA A 40 39.08 -22.06 -3.42
N HIS A 41 38.67 -21.47 -4.54
CA HIS A 41 38.76 -22.06 -5.87
C HIS A 41 40.09 -21.83 -6.60
N GLY A 42 41.05 -21.12 -5.98
CA GLY A 42 42.34 -20.79 -6.60
C GLY A 42 42.23 -19.86 -7.81
N GLN A 43 41.13 -19.10 -7.91
CA GLN A 43 40.84 -18.18 -8.99
C GLN A 43 41.28 -16.75 -8.66
N ALA A 44 41.55 -15.96 -9.69
CA ALA A 44 41.89 -14.55 -9.53
C ALA A 44 40.63 -13.72 -9.26
N VAL A 45 40.67 -12.88 -8.24
CA VAL A 45 39.58 -11.95 -7.91
C VAL A 45 39.40 -10.94 -9.04
N GLN A 46 38.21 -10.92 -9.66
CA GLN A 46 37.88 -10.02 -10.76
C GLN A 46 36.70 -9.11 -10.37
N ALA A 47 36.98 -7.82 -10.17
CA ALA A 47 35.97 -6.84 -9.77
C ALA A 47 34.80 -6.71 -10.76
N GLY A 48 35.04 -6.93 -12.07
CA GLY A 48 33.99 -6.93 -13.08
C GLY A 48 33.00 -8.09 -12.93
N GLN A 49 33.49 -9.29 -12.61
CA GLN A 49 32.64 -10.45 -12.37
C GLN A 49 31.82 -10.28 -11.10
N PHE A 50 32.46 -9.80 -10.03
CA PHE A 50 31.78 -9.42 -8.79
C PHE A 50 30.63 -8.43 -9.05
N ALA A 51 30.88 -7.35 -9.81
CA ALA A 51 29.85 -6.35 -10.09
C ALA A 51 28.65 -6.93 -10.86
N VAL A 52 28.89 -7.84 -11.81
CA VAL A 52 27.82 -8.54 -12.54
C VAL A 52 27.03 -9.47 -11.63
N GLN A 53 27.72 -10.21 -10.75
CA GLN A 53 27.09 -11.10 -9.77
C GLN A 53 26.23 -10.31 -8.78
N MET A 54 26.79 -9.30 -8.12
CA MET A 54 26.04 -8.49 -7.17
C MET A 54 24.87 -7.73 -7.80
N LEU A 55 25.04 -7.26 -9.04
CA LEU A 55 23.95 -6.60 -9.76
C LEU A 55 22.82 -7.61 -10.07
N ARG A 56 23.16 -8.82 -10.50
CA ARG A 56 22.18 -9.91 -10.67
C ARG A 56 21.46 -10.17 -9.36
N ASP A 57 22.17 -10.42 -8.27
CA ASP A 57 21.58 -10.77 -6.98
C ASP A 57 20.68 -9.64 -6.45
N THR A 58 21.13 -8.38 -6.61
CA THR A 58 20.33 -7.20 -6.26
C THR A 58 19.06 -7.10 -7.10
N LEU A 59 19.15 -7.34 -8.42
CA LEU A 59 18.01 -7.25 -9.34
C LEU A 59 17.04 -8.42 -9.17
N GLU A 60 17.52 -9.62 -8.87
CA GLU A 60 16.69 -10.79 -8.57
C GLU A 60 15.91 -10.57 -7.26
N ASN A 61 16.56 -10.05 -6.22
CA ASN A 61 15.88 -9.65 -5.00
C ASN A 61 14.80 -8.60 -5.29
N TRP A 62 15.15 -7.53 -6.02
CA TRP A 62 14.21 -6.46 -6.36
C TRP A 62 13.03 -6.95 -7.21
N GLN A 63 13.28 -7.85 -8.17
CA GLN A 63 12.24 -8.47 -9.00
C GLN A 63 11.24 -9.24 -8.12
N SER A 64 11.74 -10.09 -7.22
CA SER A 64 10.89 -10.93 -6.37
C SER A 64 10.07 -10.10 -5.37
N GLU A 65 10.68 -9.09 -4.74
CA GLU A 65 9.98 -8.16 -3.85
C GLU A 65 8.91 -7.36 -4.59
N PHE A 66 9.21 -6.87 -5.80
CA PHE A 66 8.23 -6.15 -6.62
C PHE A 66 7.03 -7.04 -6.97
N LEU A 67 7.30 -8.30 -7.37
CA LEU A 67 6.24 -9.25 -7.68
C LEU A 67 5.39 -9.58 -6.45
N GLN A 68 6.03 -9.75 -5.29
CA GLN A 68 5.35 -9.98 -4.01
C GLN A 68 4.45 -8.79 -3.63
N LEU A 69 4.97 -7.56 -3.68
CA LEU A 69 4.21 -6.35 -3.38
C LEU A 69 3.03 -6.18 -4.33
N LEU A 70 3.24 -6.40 -5.63
CA LEU A 70 2.19 -6.35 -6.64
C LEU A 70 1.10 -7.38 -6.33
N TRP A 71 1.49 -8.63 -6.07
CA TRP A 71 0.54 -9.69 -5.75
C TRP A 71 -0.21 -9.41 -4.45
N GLN A 72 0.47 -8.86 -3.44
CA GLN A 72 -0.16 -8.47 -2.18
C GLN A 72 -1.18 -7.35 -2.38
N VAL A 73 -0.84 -6.29 -3.11
CA VAL A 73 -1.76 -5.17 -3.39
C VAL A 73 -2.94 -5.64 -4.21
N VAL A 74 -2.71 -6.39 -5.29
CA VAL A 74 -3.77 -6.93 -6.16
C VAL A 74 -4.66 -7.90 -5.37
N GLY A 75 -4.05 -8.84 -4.64
CA GLY A 75 -4.76 -9.81 -3.82
C GLY A 75 -5.60 -9.15 -2.74
N LEU A 76 -5.03 -8.22 -1.95
CA LEU A 76 -5.78 -7.49 -0.93
C LEU A 76 -6.89 -6.65 -1.54
N THR A 77 -6.63 -5.95 -2.65
CA THR A 77 -7.66 -5.14 -3.32
C THR A 77 -8.78 -6.03 -3.87
N TYR A 78 -8.45 -7.18 -4.43
CA TYR A 78 -9.42 -8.16 -4.94
C TYR A 78 -10.26 -8.77 -3.80
N PHE A 79 -9.62 -9.14 -2.68
CA PHE A 79 -10.32 -9.63 -1.49
C PHE A 79 -11.20 -8.56 -0.86
N LEU A 80 -10.77 -7.30 -0.81
CA LEU A 80 -11.61 -6.19 -0.37
C LEU A 80 -12.78 -5.95 -1.34
N TYR A 81 -12.54 -6.05 -2.66
CA TYR A 81 -13.59 -5.86 -3.66
C TYR A 81 -14.69 -6.92 -3.57
N ILE A 82 -14.34 -8.20 -3.41
CA ILE A 82 -15.31 -9.30 -3.31
C ILE A 82 -15.85 -9.45 -1.89
N GLY A 83 -15.00 -9.25 -0.89
CA GLY A 83 -15.26 -9.46 0.53
C GLY A 83 -15.71 -8.20 1.27
N SER A 84 -16.19 -7.16 0.59
CA SER A 84 -16.82 -6.00 1.22
C SER A 84 -18.36 -6.04 1.15
N PRO A 85 -19.05 -6.98 1.83
CA PRO A 85 -20.42 -6.74 2.26
C PRO A 85 -20.48 -5.67 3.37
N GLN A 86 -19.37 -5.45 4.09
CA GLN A 86 -19.28 -4.42 5.14
C GLN A 86 -19.50 -3.00 4.63
N SER A 87 -19.05 -2.63 3.43
CA SER A 87 -19.33 -1.28 2.91
C SER A 87 -20.81 -1.05 2.63
N LYS A 88 -21.53 -2.09 2.20
CA LYS A 88 -22.99 -2.00 1.97
C LYS A 88 -23.75 -1.93 3.29
N GLU A 89 -23.44 -2.83 4.22
CA GLU A 89 -24.06 -2.84 5.56
C GLU A 89 -23.74 -1.55 6.34
N GLU A 90 -22.54 -0.99 6.18
CA GLU A 90 -22.16 0.27 6.81
C GLU A 90 -22.90 1.46 6.20
N ASP A 91 -23.02 1.53 4.87
CA ASP A 91 -23.80 2.56 4.17
C ASP A 91 -25.29 2.50 4.58
N ASP A 92 -25.90 1.31 4.58
CA ASP A 92 -27.30 1.11 5.00
C ASP A 92 -27.51 1.57 6.45
N ARG A 93 -26.60 1.17 7.36
CA ARG A 93 -26.69 1.53 8.78
C ARG A 93 -26.43 3.02 9.02
N LEU A 94 -25.65 3.69 8.16
CA LEU A 94 -25.44 5.14 8.20
C LEU A 94 -26.69 5.89 7.73
N GLU A 95 -27.35 5.40 6.67
CA GLU A 95 -28.60 5.97 6.16
C GLU A 95 -29.71 5.88 7.22
N GLU A 96 -29.89 4.72 7.86
CA GLU A 96 -30.87 4.56 8.95
C GLU A 96 -30.62 5.52 10.12
N LYS A 97 -29.35 5.76 10.47
CA LYS A 97 -28.98 6.72 11.53
C LYS A 97 -29.27 8.16 11.11
N LEU A 98 -29.01 8.51 9.86
CA LEU A 98 -29.29 9.84 9.31
C LEU A 98 -30.81 10.11 9.29
N ASP A 99 -31.60 9.12 8.86
CA ASP A 99 -33.07 9.20 8.87
C ASP A 99 -33.61 9.37 10.29
N ALA A 100 -33.09 8.61 11.24
CA ALA A 100 -33.47 8.71 12.65
C ALA A 100 -33.13 10.09 13.25
N ILE A 101 -32.00 10.68 12.86
CA ILE A 101 -31.62 12.04 13.27
C ILE A 101 -32.55 13.06 12.62
N LEU A 102 -32.80 12.97 11.32
CA LEU A 102 -33.64 13.92 10.60
C LEU A 102 -35.07 13.95 11.15
N ARG A 103 -35.64 12.78 11.45
CA ARG A 103 -36.96 12.65 12.11
C ARG A 103 -37.00 13.26 13.50
N LYS A 104 -35.86 13.32 14.21
CA LYS A 104 -35.76 13.99 15.53
C LYS A 104 -35.56 15.50 15.43
N VAL A 105 -34.87 15.98 14.38
CA VAL A 105 -34.54 17.40 14.20
C VAL A 105 -35.67 18.18 13.54
N ASP A 106 -36.30 17.63 12.50
CA ASP A 106 -37.45 18.26 11.80
C ASP A 106 -38.54 17.21 11.50
N PRO A 107 -39.39 16.87 12.48
CA PRO A 107 -40.42 15.85 12.31
C PRO A 107 -41.46 16.20 11.22
N SER A 108 -41.69 17.49 10.99
CA SER A 108 -42.68 17.99 10.03
C SER A 108 -42.27 17.77 8.57
N ASN A 109 -40.98 17.95 8.26
CA ASN A 109 -40.49 17.85 6.88
C ASN A 109 -39.64 16.60 6.61
N ALA A 110 -39.25 15.84 7.65
CA ALA A 110 -38.33 14.71 7.53
C ALA A 110 -38.72 13.73 6.42
N ASN A 111 -39.96 13.23 6.41
CA ASN A 111 -40.39 12.24 5.40
C ASN A 111 -40.33 12.81 3.98
N ARG A 112 -40.72 14.06 3.78
CA ARG A 112 -40.66 14.72 2.47
C ARG A 112 -39.21 14.86 1.97
N LEU A 113 -38.28 15.19 2.88
CA LEU A 113 -36.86 15.33 2.54
C LEU A 113 -36.23 13.96 2.21
N ILE A 114 -36.56 12.92 2.98
CA ILE A 114 -36.12 11.54 2.73
C ILE A 114 -36.62 11.07 1.36
N ASP A 115 -37.90 11.29 1.06
CA ASP A 115 -38.50 10.92 -0.23
C ASP A 115 -37.86 11.68 -1.41
N GLU A 116 -37.57 12.97 -1.24
CA GLU A 116 -36.88 13.77 -2.26
C GLU A 116 -35.45 13.28 -2.50
N LEU A 117 -34.72 12.94 -1.43
CA LEU A 117 -33.37 12.40 -1.52
C LEU A 117 -33.36 11.02 -2.20
N ASN A 118 -34.30 10.15 -1.85
CA ASN A 118 -34.46 8.84 -2.47
C ASN A 118 -34.80 8.95 -3.97
N ALA A 119 -35.68 9.89 -4.35
CA ALA A 119 -36.01 10.14 -5.75
C ALA A 119 -34.83 10.72 -6.55
N ARG A 120 -34.00 11.55 -5.91
CA ARG A 120 -32.82 12.17 -6.53
C ARG A 120 -31.65 11.18 -6.65
N TYR A 121 -31.53 10.21 -5.73
CA TYR A 121 -30.43 9.24 -5.67
C TYR A 121 -30.93 7.78 -5.60
N PRO A 122 -31.60 7.26 -6.64
CA PRO A 122 -32.29 5.96 -6.62
C PRO A 122 -31.37 4.71 -6.57
N GLY A 123 -30.05 4.86 -6.47
CA GLY A 123 -29.07 3.78 -6.65
C GLY A 123 -28.36 3.27 -5.38
N ARG A 124 -28.76 3.70 -4.18
CA ARG A 124 -28.10 3.31 -2.91
C ARG A 124 -28.76 2.19 -2.11
N HIS A 125 -29.93 1.70 -2.52
CA HIS A 125 -30.70 0.71 -1.76
C HIS A 125 -30.50 -0.73 -2.29
N VAL A 126 -29.91 -1.62 -1.47
CA VAL A 126 -30.19 -3.07 -1.53
C VAL A 126 -30.05 -3.73 -0.15
N GLY A 127 -31.00 -3.43 0.75
CA GLY A 127 -31.34 -4.24 1.92
C GLY A 127 -32.73 -4.86 1.75
N PRO A 128 -32.99 -6.10 2.22
CA PRO A 128 -34.19 -6.84 1.86
C PRO A 128 -35.44 -6.25 2.53
N GLN A 129 -36.47 -6.01 1.72
CA GLN A 129 -37.84 -5.79 2.21
C GLN A 129 -38.36 -7.13 2.77
N LEU A 130 -38.39 -7.25 4.09
CA LEU A 130 -39.22 -8.24 4.79
C LEU A 130 -40.46 -7.53 5.34
#